data_AF-A0A479ZTH8-F1
#
_entry.id   AF-A0A479ZTH8-F1
#
_cell.length_a   1.000
_cell.length_b   1.000
_cell.length_c   1.000
_cell.angle_alpha   90.00
_cell.angle_beta   90.00
_cell.angle_gamma   90.00
#
_symmetry.space_group_name_H-M   'P 1'
#
loop_
_entity.id
_entity.type
_entity.pdbx_description
1 polymer ?
#
loop_
_entity_poly.entity_id
_entity_poly.type
_entity_poly.pdbx_seq_one_letter_code
_entity_poly.pdbx_strand_id
1 'polypeptide(L)' 'MTQSSLPHFRELWTSLQDNDRDFLRRLIAGETSTQKDKGVMKKLMRKEILTPEGNAFQVPLVQRFVEQLLEEE' A
#
# COMPACT_ATOMS: atom_id res chain seq x y z
N MET A 1 -11.93 3.58 -23.38
CA MET A 1 -12.70 3.65 -22.12
C MET A 1 -11.79 3.12 -21.01
N THR A 2 -10.92 3.95 -20.45
CA THR A 2 -10.06 3.54 -19.32
C THR A 2 -10.86 3.72 -18.05
N GLN A 3 -11.33 2.59 -17.54
CA GLN A 3 -12.16 2.44 -16.37
C GLN A 3 -11.52 3.10 -15.15
N SER A 4 -12.31 3.89 -14.44
CA SER A 4 -11.97 4.67 -13.25
C SER A 4 -11.29 3.83 -12.17
N SER A 5 -9.96 3.76 -12.17
CA SER A 5 -9.21 3.01 -11.14
C SER A 5 -9.11 3.77 -9.82
N LEU A 6 -9.24 5.10 -9.85
CA LEU A 6 -9.11 5.99 -8.68
C LEU A 6 -10.15 5.70 -7.56
N PRO A 7 -11.46 5.54 -7.85
CA PRO A 7 -12.43 5.22 -6.80
C PRO A 7 -12.13 3.90 -6.10
N HIS A 8 -11.67 2.89 -6.85
CA HIS A 8 -11.34 1.57 -6.31
C HIS A 8 -10.12 1.63 -5.38
N PHE A 9 -9.06 2.36 -5.76
CA PHE A 9 -7.89 2.52 -4.89
C PHE A 9 -8.20 3.35 -3.65
N ARG A 10 -9.10 4.34 -3.76
CA ARG A 10 -9.57 5.12 -2.62
C ARG A 10 -10.36 4.27 -1.64
N GLU A 11 -11.26 3.42 -2.14
CA GLU A 11 -11.99 2.44 -1.31
C GLU A 11 -11.01 1.49 -0.61
N LEU A 12 -10.05 0.94 -1.36
CA LEU A 12 -8.99 0.09 -0.81
C LEU A 12 -8.22 0.80 0.30
N TRP A 13 -7.77 2.05 0.08
CA TRP A 13 -7.05 2.85 1.07
C TRP A 13 -7.88 3.13 2.33
N THR A 14 -9.15 3.48 2.16
CA THR A 14 -10.07 3.68 3.30
C THR A 14 -10.30 2.40 4.11
N SER A 15 -10.21 1.22 3.47
CA SER A 15 -10.31 -0.08 4.14
C SER A 15 -9.06 -0.50 4.94
N LEU A 16 -7.96 0.24 4.78
CA LEU A 16 -6.70 0.01 5.51
C LEU A 16 -6.75 0.67 6.89
N GLN A 17 -6.19 -0.02 7.87
CA GLN A 17 -5.99 0.50 9.22
C GLN A 17 -4.77 1.43 9.25
N ASP A 18 -4.65 2.26 10.28
CA ASP A 18 -3.54 3.22 10.39
C ASP A 18 -2.17 2.54 10.37
N ASN A 19 -2.04 1.37 11.01
CA ASN A 19 -0.81 0.59 10.98
C ASN A 19 -0.47 0.03 9.58
N ASP A 20 -1.48 -0.29 8.77
CA ASP A 20 -1.28 -0.72 7.39
C ASP A 20 -0.79 0.45 6.55
N ARG A 21 -1.40 1.63 6.72
CA ARG A 21 -1.02 2.85 6.01
C ARG A 21 0.38 3.31 6.41
N ASP A 22 0.69 3.33 7.71
CA ASP A 22 2.03 3.62 8.22
C ASP A 22 3.09 2.74 7.59
N PHE A 23 2.85 1.42 7.52
CA PHE A 23 3.75 0.49 6.86
C PHE A 23 3.95 0.83 5.38
N LEU A 24 2.89 1.13 4.63
CA LEU A 24 2.98 1.50 3.22
C LEU A 24 3.77 2.81 3.01
N ARG A 25 3.62 3.78 3.93
CA ARG A 25 4.40 5.03 3.91
C ARG A 25 5.89 4.76 4.12
N ARG A 26 6.23 3.97 5.14
CA ARG A 26 7.61 3.55 5.41
C ARG A 26 8.21 2.77 4.23
N LEU A 27 7.42 1.92 3.59
CA LEU A 27 7.84 1.17 2.41
C LEU A 27 8.18 2.08 1.23
N ILE A 28 7.38 3.13 0.97
CA ILE A 28 7.68 4.13 -0.07
C ILE A 28 8.93 4.94 0.28
N ALA A 29 9.12 5.27 1.55
CA ALA A 29 10.33 5.94 2.04
C ALA A 29 11.59 5.05 1.98
N GLY A 30 11.46 3.78 1.56
CA GLY A 30 12.57 2.83 1.46
C GLY A 30 13.00 2.24 2.80
N GLU A 31 12.20 2.39 3.86
CA GLU A 31 12.49 1.79 5.15
C GLU A 31 12.34 0.27 5.11
N THR A 32 13.23 -0.41 5.84
CA THR A 32 13.25 -1.87 5.89
C THR A 32 12.13 -2.39 6.79
N SER A 33 11.36 -3.36 6.29
CA SER A 33 10.31 -4.01 7.08
C SER A 33 10.90 -4.73 8.31
N THR A 34 10.27 -4.55 9.46
CA THR A 34 10.71 -5.15 10.74
C THR A 34 9.91 -6.42 11.04
N GLN A 35 10.34 -7.20 12.05
CA GLN A 35 9.59 -8.39 12.48
C GLN A 35 8.16 -8.07 12.95
N LYS A 36 7.92 -6.85 13.44
CA LYS A 36 6.59 -6.38 13.87
C LYS A 36 5.63 -6.19 12.69
N ASP A 37 6.17 -5.98 11.50
CA ASP A 37 5.40 -5.71 10.28
C ASP A 37 4.88 -7.00 9.62
N LYS A 38 5.33 -8.20 10.04
CA LYS A 38 4.94 -9.48 9.42
C LYS A 38 3.44 -9.69 9.31
N GLY A 39 2.67 -9.26 10.32
CA GLY A 39 1.20 -9.37 10.30
C GLY A 39 0.57 -8.47 9.24
N VAL A 40 1.04 -7.22 9.18
CA VAL A 40 0.61 -6.20 8.21
C VAL A 40 0.99 -6.62 6.79
N MET A 41 2.24 -7.06 6.57
CA MET A 41 2.71 -7.59 5.29
C MET A 41 1.80 -8.72 4.81
N LYS A 42 1.54 -9.74 5.64
CA LYS A 42 0.66 -10.85 5.27
C LYS A 42 -0.75 -10.41 4.88
N LYS A 43 -1.29 -9.43 5.59
CA LYS A 43 -2.61 -8.86 5.29
C LYS A 43 -2.60 -8.13 3.95
N LEU A 44 -1.60 -7.29 3.70
CA LEU A 44 -1.47 -6.52 2.46
C LEU A 44 -1.18 -7.41 1.24
N MET A 45 -0.42 -8.49 1.40
CA MET A 45 -0.21 -9.52 0.36
C MET A 45 -1.51 -10.23 0.01
N ARG A 46 -2.32 -10.62 1.00
CA ARG A 46 -3.65 -11.24 0.78
C ARG A 46 -4.64 -10.30 0.11
N LYS A 47 -4.47 -9.00 0.29
CA LYS A 47 -5.24 -7.96 -0.40
C LYS A 47 -4.68 -7.59 -1.78
N GLU A 48 -3.64 -8.29 -2.25
CA GLU A 48 -2.99 -8.04 -3.56
C GLU A 48 -2.42 -6.61 -3.69
N ILE A 49 -2.09 -5.98 -2.56
CA ILE A 49 -1.49 -4.64 -2.52
C ILE A 49 0.03 -4.74 -2.66
N LEU A 50 0.63 -5.71 -1.96
CA LEU A 50 2.05 -6.01 -2.02
C LEU A 50 2.29 -7.29 -2.82
N THR A 51 3.48 -7.40 -3.39
CA THR A 51 3.96 -8.64 -3.99
C THR A 51 4.04 -9.76 -2.95
N PRO A 52 4.06 -11.05 -3.35
CA PRO A 52 4.22 -12.17 -2.43
C PRO A 52 5.49 -12.14 -1.57
N GLU A 53 6.51 -11.41 -2.01
CA GLU A 53 7.75 -11.16 -1.26
C GLU A 53 7.56 -10.07 -0.19
N GLY A 54 6.50 -9.26 -0.30
CA GLY A 54 6.10 -8.23 0.65
C GLY A 54 7.01 -6.99 0.66
N ASN A 55 7.93 -6.89 -0.30
CA ASN A 55 8.94 -5.83 -0.40
C ASN A 55 8.60 -4.75 -1.44
N ALA A 56 7.55 -4.96 -2.25
CA ALA A 56 7.14 -4.03 -3.29
C ALA A 56 5.62 -4.04 -3.44
N PHE A 57 5.08 -2.98 -4.06
CA PHE A 57 3.68 -2.95 -4.46
C PHE A 57 3.46 -3.88 -5.66
N GLN A 58 2.38 -4.67 -5.61
CA GLN A 58 2.00 -5.55 -6.72
C GLN A 58 1.52 -4.73 -7.93
N VAL A 59 0.88 -3.58 -7.68
CA VAL A 59 0.34 -2.71 -8.72
C VAL A 59 1.05 -1.35 -8.67
N PRO A 60 1.83 -0.96 -9.70
CA PRO A 60 2.55 0.32 -9.72
C PRO A 60 1.65 1.54 -9.57
N LEU A 61 0.40 1.47 -10.04
CA LEU A 61 -0.59 2.54 -9.86
C LEU A 61 -0.97 2.76 -8.39
N VAL A 62 -0.99 1.70 -7.58
CA VAL A 62 -1.24 1.81 -6.12
C VAL A 62 -0.09 2.53 -5.45
N GLN A 63 1.16 2.21 -5.82
CA GLN A 63 2.32 2.93 -5.33
C GLN A 63 2.21 4.43 -5.65
N ARG A 64 1.96 4.78 -6.92
CA ARG A 64 1.78 6.18 -7.36
C ARG A 64 0.66 6.88 -6.60
N PHE A 65 -0.45 6.21 -6.36
CA PHE A 65 -1.57 6.77 -5.60
C PHE A 65 -1.19 7.07 -4.14
N VAL A 66 -0.45 6.16 -3.48
CA VAL A 66 0.00 6.39 -2.11
C VAL A 66 1.10 7.46 -2.05
N GLU A 67 1.99 7.54 -3.05
CA GLU A 67 2.94 8.65 -3.22
C GLU A 67 2.21 9.99 -3.30
N GLN A 68 1.18 10.11 -4.14
CA GLN A 68 0.38 11.33 -4.26
C GLN A 68 -0.32 11.70 -2.95
N LEU A 69 -0.91 10.72 -2.25
CA LEU A 69 -1.54 10.96 -0.94
C LEU A 69 -0.55 11.47 0.11
N LEU A 70 0.72 11.08 0.02
CA LEU A 70 1.78 11.53 0.91
C LEU A 70 2.26 12.94 0.56
N GLU A 71 2.26 13.31 -0.71
CA GLU A 71 2.61 14.66 -1.15
C GLU A 71 1.53 15.70 -0.82
N GLU A 72 0.26 15.27 -0.71
CA GLU A 72 -0.88 16.14 -0.37
C GLU A 72 -1.12 16.32 1.14
N GLU A 73 -0.37 15.63 2.01
CA GLU A 73 -0.50 15.66 3.49
C GLU A 73 0.60 16.51 4.15
#